data_AF-A0A947AID6-F1
#
_entry.id   AF-A0A947AID6-F1
#
_cell.length_a   1.000
_cell.length_b   1.000
_cell.length_c   1.000
_cell.angle_alpha   90.00
_cell.angle_beta   90.00
_cell.angle_gamma   90.00
#
_symmetry.space_group_name_H-M   'P 1'
#
loop_
_entity.id
_entity.type
_entity.pdbx_description
1 polymer ?
#
loop_
_entity_poly.entity_id
_entity_poly.type
_entity_poly.pdbx_seq_one_letter_code
_entity_poly.pdbx_strand_id
1 'polypeptide(L)'
;MKINDLMIPDPITITEKASVSDAIELMKVNSIRHLPVVSEKKVLKGFLTLADLKQGLIPSMLGDLTLSDLIIKKPIVVDPDNDIEIAA
;
A
#
# COMPACT_ATOMS: atom_id res chain seq x y z
N MET A 1 9.34 -13.26 -19.82
CA MET A 1 9.67 -11.88 -19.39
C MET A 1 9.73 -11.90 -17.88
N LYS A 2 10.74 -11.28 -17.27
CA LYS A 2 10.89 -11.29 -15.81
C LYS A 2 10.03 -10.20 -15.19
N ILE A 3 9.61 -10.40 -13.94
CA ILE A 3 8.86 -9.38 -13.19
C ILE A 3 9.66 -8.08 -13.08
N ASN A 4 10.98 -8.16 -12.89
CA ASN A 4 11.87 -7.00 -12.84
C ASN A 4 11.84 -6.14 -14.12
N ASP A 5 11.46 -6.71 -15.27
CA ASP A 5 11.36 -5.95 -16.53
C ASP A 5 10.15 -4.99 -16.56
N LEU A 6 9.18 -5.18 -15.67
CA LEU A 6 7.90 -4.45 -15.65
C LEU A 6 7.58 -3.79 -14.32
N MET A 7 8.13 -4.28 -13.20
CA MET A 7 7.85 -3.75 -11.88
C MET A 7 8.33 -2.30 -11.76
N ILE A 8 7.68 -1.52 -10.90
CA ILE A 8 8.17 -0.20 -10.52
C ILE A 8 9.21 -0.40 -9.39
N PRO A 9 10.50 -0.12 -9.63
CA PRO A 9 11.50 -0.17 -8.57
C PRO A 9 11.24 0.93 -7.55
N ASP A 10 11.58 0.66 -6.28
CA ASP A 10 11.47 1.61 -5.17
C ASP A 10 10.12 2.35 -5.11
N PRO A 11 8.99 1.62 -4.99
CA PRO A 11 7.68 2.23 -5.01
C PRO A 11 7.51 3.19 -3.84
N ILE A 12 6.63 4.18 -4.02
CA ILE A 12 6.22 5.09 -2.94
C ILE A 12 5.57 4.26 -1.84
N THR A 13 6.06 4.41 -0.62
CA THR A 13 5.61 3.64 0.55
C THR A 13 5.13 4.56 1.66
N ILE A 14 4.33 4.02 2.58
CA ILE A 14 3.85 4.71 3.76
C ILE A 14 4.09 3.87 5.03
N THR A 15 4.12 4.50 6.19
CA THR A 15 4.20 3.79 7.48
C THR A 15 2.82 3.60 8.09
N GLU A 16 2.65 2.56 8.91
CA GLU A 16 1.38 2.28 9.62
C GLU A 16 0.97 3.36 10.64
N LYS A 17 1.90 4.26 10.97
CA LYS A 17 1.69 5.40 11.89
C LYS A 17 1.05 6.62 11.21
N ALA A 18 0.96 6.64 9.89
CA ALA A 18 0.34 7.75 9.16
C ALA A 18 -1.19 7.74 9.32
N SER A 19 -1.84 8.89 9.08
CA SER A 19 -3.29 8.97 9.06
C SER A 19 -3.89 8.48 7.74
N VAL A 20 -5.19 8.19 7.73
CA VAL A 20 -5.94 7.88 6.50
C VAL A 20 -5.88 9.04 5.50
N SER A 21 -5.96 10.28 6.01
CA SER A 21 -5.84 11.49 5.18
C SER A 21 -4.48 11.61 4.51
N ASP A 22 -3.38 11.35 5.25
CA ASP A 22 -2.02 11.39 4.69
C ASP A 22 -1.88 10.37 3.55
N ALA A 23 -2.42 9.17 3.73
CA ALA A 23 -2.39 8.12 2.71
C ALA A 23 -3.15 8.54 1.44
N ILE A 24 -4.34 9.14 1.59
CA ILE A 24 -5.15 9.63 0.47
C ILE A 24 -4.44 10.79 -0.25
N GLU A 25 -3.85 11.72 0.50
CA GLU A 25 -3.10 12.84 -0.06
C GLU A 25 -1.87 12.37 -0.84
N LEU A 26 -1.09 11.44 -0.25
CA LEU A 26 0.08 10.85 -0.91
C LEU A 26 -0.31 10.15 -2.22
N MET A 27 -1.42 9.41 -2.22
CA MET A 27 -1.99 8.80 -3.43
C MET A 27 -2.38 9.84 -4.48
N LYS A 28 -3.05 10.93 -4.06
CA LYS A 28 -3.49 12.01 -4.95
C LYS A 28 -2.32 12.75 -5.59
N VAL A 29 -1.34 13.17 -4.79
CA VAL A 29 -0.17 13.93 -5.27
C VAL A 29 0.64 13.12 -6.28
N ASN A 30 0.76 11.82 -6.07
CA ASN A 30 1.54 10.93 -6.94
C ASN A 30 0.71 10.24 -8.03
N SER A 31 -0.60 10.53 -8.12
CA SER A 31 -1.51 9.89 -9.08
C SER A 31 -1.51 8.35 -9.03
N ILE A 32 -1.33 7.78 -7.84
CA ILE A 32 -1.37 6.33 -7.59
C ILE A 32 -2.61 5.93 -6.79
N ARG A 33 -2.98 4.65 -6.83
CA ARG A 33 -4.17 4.13 -6.12
C ARG A 33 -3.83 3.07 -5.07
N HIS A 34 -2.54 2.80 -4.89
CA HIS A 34 -2.01 1.68 -4.14
C HIS A 34 -0.77 2.13 -3.38
N LEU A 35 -0.65 1.71 -2.11
CA LEU A 35 0.50 2.03 -1.28
C LEU A 35 0.95 0.78 -0.50
N PRO A 36 2.17 0.29 -0.73
CA PRO A 36 2.81 -0.62 0.21
C PRO A 36 3.03 0.06 1.56
N VAL A 37 2.68 -0.64 2.64
CA VAL A 37 2.93 -0.20 4.00
C VAL A 37 4.19 -0.87 4.52
N VAL A 38 5.15 -0.08 4.98
CA VAL A 38 6.44 -0.57 5.50
C VAL A 38 6.70 -0.07 6.91
N SER A 39 7.49 -0.83 7.67
CA SER A 39 8.03 -0.35 8.94
C SER A 39 9.16 0.67 8.71
N GLU A 40 9.62 1.31 9.79
CA GLU A 40 10.80 2.18 9.78
C GLU A 40 12.07 1.46 9.27
N LYS A 41 12.13 0.13 9.44
CA LYS A 41 13.22 -0.72 8.93
C LYS A 41 12.98 -1.23 7.50
N LYS A 42 12.06 -0.62 6.74
CA LYS A 42 11.71 -0.97 5.36
C LYS A 42 11.20 -2.41 5.18
N VAL A 43 10.64 -3.01 6.22
CA VAL A 43 10.01 -4.33 6.13
C VAL A 43 8.55 -4.16 5.74
N LEU A 44 8.10 -4.87 4.70
CA LEU A 44 6.70 -4.87 4.25
C LEU A 44 5.76 -5.36 5.37
N LYS A 45 4.77 -4.55 5.69
CA LYS A 45 3.73 -4.84 6.69
C LYS A 45 2.37 -5.14 6.07
N GLY A 46 2.12 -4.59 4.89
CA GLY A 46 0.91 -4.84 4.13
C GLY A 46 0.75 -3.88 2.98
N PHE A 47 -0.50 -3.69 2.57
CA PHE A 47 -0.84 -2.92 1.39
C PHE A 47 -2.16 -2.18 1.60
N LEU A 48 -2.29 -1.00 1.00
CA LEU A 48 -3.50 -0.17 1.05
C LEU A 48 -4.00 0.10 -0.37
N THR A 49 -5.32 0.12 -0.52
CA THR A 49 -5.98 0.57 -1.75
C THR A 49 -6.72 1.89 -1.49
N LEU A 50 -6.82 2.73 -2.52
CA LEU A 50 -7.60 3.97 -2.43
C LEU A 50 -9.09 3.69 -2.12
N ALA A 51 -9.61 2.53 -2.53
CA ALA A 51 -11.01 2.16 -2.29
C ALA A 51 -11.27 1.90 -0.80
N ASP A 52 -10.37 1.20 -0.12
CA ASP A 52 -10.48 0.93 1.32
C ASP A 52 -10.31 2.21 2.13
N LEU A 53 -9.35 3.06 1.76
CA LEU A 53 -9.13 4.36 2.41
C LEU A 53 -10.34 5.28 2.29
N LYS A 54 -11.01 5.32 1.14
CA LYS A 54 -12.24 6.13 0.95
C LYS A 54 -13.38 5.65 1.84
N GLN A 55 -13.54 4.34 2.03
CA GLN A 55 -14.55 3.77 2.93
C GLN A 55 -14.22 4.06 4.40
N GLY A 56 -12.94 3.99 4.77
CA GLY A 56 -12.47 4.24 6.13
C GLY A 56 -12.32 5.72 6.51
N LEU A 57 -12.40 6.67 5.57
CA LEU A 57 -12.15 8.08 5.85
C LEU A 57 -13.09 8.65 6.91
N ILE A 58 -14.41 8.49 6.75
CA ILE A 58 -15.39 9.01 7.72
C ILE A 58 -15.22 8.34 9.10
N PRO A 59 -15.20 6.99 9.21
CA PRO A 59 -14.92 6.31 10.48
C PRO A 59 -13.62 6.78 11.16
N SER A 60 -12.57 7.04 10.38
CA SER A 60 -11.29 7.47 10.94
C SER A 60 -11.33 8.88 11.55
N MET A 61 -12.15 9.78 11.00
CA MET A 61 -12.35 11.12 11.55
C MET A 61 -13.14 11.11 12.87
N LEU A 62 -13.94 10.07 13.09
CA LEU A 62 -14.70 9.86 14.33
C LEU A 62 -13.89 9.15 15.42
N GLY A 63 -12.69 8.68 15.09
CA GLY A 63 -11.82 7.92 16.00
C GLY A 63 -12.14 6.43 16.08
N ASP A 64 -13.07 5.93 15.27
CA ASP A 64 -13.51 4.53 15.27
C ASP A 64 -12.53 3.60 14.54
N LEU A 65 -11.61 4.16 13.76
CA LEU A 65 -10.79 3.41 12.83
C LEU A 65 -9.45 4.12 12.57
N THR A 66 -8.36 3.34 12.52
CA THR A 66 -7.02 3.81 12.19
C THR A 66 -6.59 3.32 10.80
N LEU A 67 -5.50 3.89 10.27
CA LEU A 67 -4.89 3.38 9.04
C LEU A 67 -4.53 1.89 9.17
N SER A 68 -4.03 1.48 10.34
CA SER A 68 -3.59 0.11 10.62
C SER A 68 -4.73 -0.91 10.49
N ASP A 69 -5.97 -0.51 10.73
CA ASP A 69 -7.17 -1.35 10.60
C ASP A 69 -7.56 -1.59 9.14
N LEU A 70 -7.16 -0.69 8.23
CA LEU A 70 -7.42 -0.80 6.78
C LEU A 70 -6.33 -1.54 6.02
N ILE A 71 -5.20 -1.86 6.67
CA ILE A 71 -4.08 -2.52 6.01
C ILE A 71 -4.50 -3.93 5.59
N ILE A 72 -4.38 -4.22 4.29
CA ILE A 72 -4.42 -5.58 3.77
C ILE A 72 -3.14 -6.28 4.21
N LYS A 73 -3.27 -7.15 5.22
CA LYS A 73 -2.15 -7.93 5.78
C LYS A 73 -1.83 -9.11 4.87
N LYS A 74 -0.55 -9.50 4.87
CA LYS A 74 -0.02 -10.64 4.09
C LYS A 74 -0.43 -10.57 2.59
N PRO A 75 -0.10 -9.48 1.89
CA PRO A 75 -0.32 -9.42 0.45
C PRO A 75 0.47 -10.53 -0.24
N ILE A 76 -0.02 -10.96 -1.41
CA ILE A 76 0.73 -11.87 -2.28
C ILE A 76 2.00 -11.15 -2.73
N VAL A 77 3.13 -11.83 -2.62
CA VAL A 77 4.45 -11.34 -3.03
C VAL A 77 5.08 -12.35 -3.98
N VAL A 78 5.84 -11.84 -4.94
CA VAL A 78 6.56 -12.61 -5.95
C VAL A 78 8.00 -12.12 -6.02
N ASP A 79 8.92 -12.97 -6.46
CA ASP A 79 10.32 -12.60 -6.60
C ASP A 79 10.55 -11.85 -7.93
N PRO A 80 11.36 -10.79 -7.98
CA PRO A 80 11.65 -10.06 -9.23
C PRO A 80 12.20 -10.93 -10.37
N ASP A 81 12.89 -12.03 -10.05
CA ASP A 81 13.47 -12.96 -11.02
C ASP A 81 12.49 -14.07 -11.47
N ASN A 82 11.27 -14.08 -10.90
CA ASN A 82 10.20 -14.95 -11.37
C ASN A 82 9.67 -14.50 -12.74
N ASP A 83 9.10 -15.47 -13.47
CA ASP A 83 8.43 -15.21 -14.74
C ASP A 83 7.06 -14.56 -14.48
N ILE A 84 6.66 -13.65 -15.37
CA ILE A 84 5.44 -12.84 -15.22
C ILE A 84 4.16 -13.68 -15.07
N GLU A 85 4.13 -14.88 -15.64
CA GLU A 85 3.02 -15.82 -15.61
C GLU A 85 2.66 -16.26 -14.18
N ILE A 86 3.58 -16.12 -13.21
CA ILE A 86 3.34 -16.43 -11.80
C ILE A 86 2.52 -15.32 -11.12
N ALA A 87 2.52 -14.10 -11.67
CA ALA A 87 1.79 -12.95 -11.15
C ALA A 87 0.45 -12.69 -11.87
N ALA A 88 0.09 -13.53 -12.85
CA ALA A 88 -1.10 -13.39 -13.69
C ALA A 88 -2.38 -13.97 -13.07
#